data_AF-A0A959BAQ1-F1
#
_entry.id   AF-A0A959BAQ1-F1
#
_cell.length_a   1.000
_cell.length_b   1.000
_cell.length_c   1.000
_cell.angle_alpha   90.00
_cell.angle_beta   90.00
_cell.angle_gamma   90.00
#
_symmetry.space_group_name_H-M   'P 1'
#
loop_
_entity.id
_entity.type
_entity.pdbx_description
1 polymer ?
#
loop_
_entity_poly.entity_id
_entity_poly.type
_entity_poly.pdbx_seq_one_letter_code
_entity_poly.pdbx_strand_id
1 'polypeptide(L)' 'MLVKEKVLEAVNALPEEFSLDELVERLILLEKIQIGLKQVEEGKVLSQEEARGKRGKWLK' A
#
# COMPACT_ATOMS: atom_id res chain seq x y z
N MET A 1 -8.53 4.28 1.15
CA MET A 1 -9.70 3.82 1.94
C MET A 1 -10.01 2.42 1.47
N LEU A 2 -10.10 1.47 2.40
CA LEU A 2 -10.34 0.06 2.08
C LEU A 2 -11.68 -0.14 1.37
N VAL A 3 -11.66 -0.95 0.32
CA VAL A 3 -12.85 -1.37 -0.42
C VAL A 3 -13.22 -2.76 0.05
N LYS A 4 -14.46 -2.95 0.51
CA LYS A 4 -14.93 -4.22 1.09
C LYS A 4 -14.65 -5.42 0.20
N GLU A 5 -14.87 -5.30 -1.10
CA GLU A 5 -14.60 -6.36 -2.08
C GLU A 5 -13.11 -6.75 -2.09
N LYS A 6 -12.20 -5.77 -2.08
CA LYS A 6 -10.74 -6.04 -2.02
C LYS A 6 -10.29 -6.63 -0.69
N VAL A 7 -10.95 -6.27 0.41
CA VAL A 7 -10.70 -6.91 1.71
C VAL A 7 -11.11 -8.39 1.66
N LEU A 8 -12.28 -8.70 1.11
CA LEU A 8 -12.73 -10.08 0.96
C LEU A 8 -11.82 -10.89 0.04
N GLU A 9 -11.40 -10.34 -1.09
CA GLU A 9 -10.39 -10.97 -1.96
C GLU A 9 -9.08 -11.26 -1.21
N ALA A 10 -8.59 -10.31 -0.43
CA ALA A 10 -7.35 -10.46 0.34
C ALA A 10 -7.47 -11.54 1.43
N VAL A 11 -8.61 -11.62 2.12
CA VAL A 11 -8.89 -12.64 3.13
C VAL A 11 -9.07 -14.01 2.50
N ASN A 12 -9.78 -14.12 1.38
CA ASN A 12 -9.97 -15.38 0.66
C ASN A 12 -8.67 -15.96 0.07
N ALA A 13 -7.62 -15.14 -0.06
CA ALA A 13 -6.31 -15.56 -0.52
C ALA A 13 -5.38 -16.01 0.63
N LEU A 14 -5.82 -15.91 1.89
CA LEU A 14 -5.10 -16.45 3.04
C LEU A 14 -5.27 -17.98 3.12
N PRO A 15 -4.31 -18.70 3.71
CA PRO A 15 -4.47 -20.11 4.03
C PRO A 15 -5.64 -20.35 5.00
N GLU A 16 -6.03 -21.62 5.18
CA GLU A 16 -7.11 -22.01 6.09
C GLU A 16 -6.84 -21.58 7.54
N GLU A 17 -5.58 -21.66 7.98
CA GLU A 17 -5.10 -21.14 9.26
C GLU A 17 -4.07 -20.03 9.03
N PHE A 18 -4.28 -18.89 9.68
CA PHE A 18 -3.38 -17.74 9.66
C PHE A 18 -3.44 -17.01 11.00
N SER A 19 -2.41 -16.24 11.29
CA SER A 19 -2.33 -15.40 12.48
C SER A 19 -3.03 -14.05 12.28
N LEU A 20 -3.44 -13.41 13.38
CA LEU A 20 -3.98 -12.05 13.33
C LEU A 20 -2.96 -11.07 12.73
N ASP A 21 -1.68 -11.24 13.04
CA ASP A 21 -0.60 -10.37 12.55
C ASP A 21 -0.49 -10.42 11.02
N GLU A 22 -0.58 -11.61 10.42
CA GLU A 22 -0.59 -11.78 8.96
C GLU A 22 -1.80 -11.10 8.31
N LEU A 23 -2.99 -11.21 8.92
CA LEU A 23 -4.18 -10.52 8.44
C LEU A 23 -3.98 -8.99 8.49
N VAL A 24 -3.51 -8.46 9.62
CA VAL A 24 -3.29 -7.03 9.81
C VAL A 24 -2.25 -6.50 8.82
N GLU A 25 -1.13 -7.19 8.65
CA GLU A 25 -0.10 -6.81 7.69
C GLU A 25 -0.65 -6.77 6.26
N ARG A 26 -1.41 -7.79 5.85
CA ARG A 26 -2.03 -7.86 4.53
C ARG A 26 -2.98 -6.69 4.29
N LEU A 27 -3.78 -6.33 5.30
CA LEU A 27 -4.74 -5.21 5.21
C LEU A 27 -4.02 -3.85 5.15
N ILE A 28 -2.95 -3.66 5.93
CA ILE A 28 -2.11 -2.44 5.88
C ILE A 28 -1.49 -2.30 4.48
N LEU A 29 -0.96 -3.39 3.92
CA LEU A 29 -0.38 -3.37 2.57
C LEU A 29 -1.44 -2.99 1.52
N LEU A 30 -2.62 -3.62 1.60
CA LEU A 30 -3.74 -3.32 0.69
C LEU A 30 -4.15 -1.86 0.76
N GLU A 31 -4.26 -1.29 1.96
CA GLU A 31 -4.58 0.12 2.14
C GLU A 31 -3.52 1.04 1.50
N LYS A 32 -2.23 0.76 1.72
CA LYS A 32 -1.13 1.54 1.14
C LYS A 32 -1.16 1.52 -0.39
N ILE A 33 -1.45 0.37 -1.00
CA ILE A 33 -1.59 0.24 -2.45
C ILE A 33 -2.74 1.12 -2.96
N GLN A 34 -3.91 1.05 -2.32
CA GLN A 34 -5.06 1.86 -2.72
C GLN A 34 -4.82 3.36 -2.57
N ILE A 35 -4.12 3.76 -1.50
CA ILE A 35 -3.69 5.16 -1.33
C ILE A 35 -2.76 5.56 -2.49
N GLY A 36 -1.79 4.72 -2.86
CA GLY A 36 -0.89 4.96 -3.97
C GLY A 36 -1.62 5.10 -5.31
N LEU A 37 -2.58 4.22 -5.60
CA LEU A 37 -3.41 4.31 -6.81
C LEU A 37 -4.20 5.62 -6.86
N LYS A 38 -4.82 6.01 -5.75
CA LYS A 38 -5.53 7.29 -5.64
C LYS A 38 -4.58 8.48 -5.84
N GLN A 39 -3.36 8.42 -5.30
CA GLN A 39 -2.35 9.47 -5.51
C GLN A 39 -1.97 9.59 -6.99
N VAL A 40 -1.89 8.48 -7.72
CA VAL A 40 -1.65 8.48 -9.17
C VAL A 40 -2.81 9.17 -9.91
N GLU A 41 -4.06 8.82 -9.59
CA GLU A 41 -5.26 9.45 -10.17
C GLU A 41 -5.31 10.97 -9.89
N GLU A 42 -4.89 11.40 -8.70
CA GLU A 42 -4.83 12.81 -8.31
C GLU A 42 -3.58 13.54 -8.83
N GLY A 43 -2.71 12.87 -9.60
CA GLY A 43 -1.47 13.47 -10.11
C GLY A 43 -0.41 13.73 -9.04
N LYS A 44 -0.55 13.15 -7.83
CA LYS A 44 0.40 13.24 -6.71
C LYS A 44 1.59 12.28 -6.90
N VAL A 45 2.21 12.34 -8.06
CA VAL A 45 3.37 11.54 -8.46
C VAL A 45 4.62 12.40 -8.49
N LEU A 46 5.78 11.75 -8.45
CA LEU A 46 7.08 12.41 -8.54
C LEU A 46 7.88 11.76 -9.66
N SER A 47 8.63 12.57 -10.41
CA SER A 47 9.64 12.07 -11.31
C SER A 47 10.77 11.38 -10.54
N GLN A 48 11.55 10.57 -11.24
CA GLN A 48 12.71 9.91 -10.64
C GLN A 48 13.73 10.91 -10.06
N GLU A 49 13.92 12.06 -10.72
CA GLU A 49 14.83 13.12 -10.29
C GLU A 49 14.34 13.79 -9.01
N GLU A 50 13.04 14.14 -8.95
CA GLU A 50 12.41 14.72 -7.75
C GLU A 50 12.48 13.78 -6.55
N ALA A 51 12.24 12.48 -6.78
CA ALA A 51 12.35 11.45 -5.75
C ALA A 51 13.78 11.30 -5.22
N ARG A 52 14.80 11.34 -6.10
CA ARG A 52 16.22 11.34 -5.71
C ARG A 52 16.56 12.56 -4.87
N GLY A 53 16.13 13.75 -5.27
CA GLY A 53 16.34 14.99 -4.52
C GLY A 53 15.74 14.96 -3.11
N LYS A 54 14.54 14.37 -2.94
CA LYS A 54 13.92 14.20 -1.61
C LYS A 54 14.68 13.21 -0.73
N ARG A 55 15.16 12.08 -1.28
CA ARG A 55 15.91 11.06 -0.51
C ARG A 55 17.27 11.56 -0.04
N GLY A 56 17.93 12.42 -0.80
CA GLY A 56 19.22 13.02 -0.42
C GLY A 56 19.20 13.81 0.90
N LYS A 57 18.01 14.22 1.38
CA LYS A 57 17.86 14.89 2.69
C LYS A 57 17.97 13.94 3.88
N TRP A 58 17.75 12.64 3.67
CA TRP A 58 17.67 11.61 4.71
C TRP A 58 18.85 10.63 4.66
N LEU A 59 19.49 10.51 3.50
CA LEU A 59 20.72 9.75 3.30
C LEU A 59 21.93 10.65 3.61
N LYS A 60 22.24 10.80 4.90
CA LYS A 60 23.57 11.27 5.35
C LYS A 60 24.47 10.09 5.60
#